data_AF-A0A8J5RX93-F1
#
_entry.id   AF-A0A8J5RX93-F1
#
_cell.length_a   1.000
_cell.length_b   1.000
_cell.length_c   1.000
_cell.angle_alpha   90.00
_cell.angle_beta   90.00
_cell.angle_gamma   90.00
#
_symmetry.space_group_name_H-M   'P 1'
#
loop_
_entity.id
_entity.type
_entity.pdbx_description
1 polymer ?
#
loop_
_entity_poly.entity_id
_entity_poly.type
_entity_poly.pdbx_seq_one_letter_code
_entity_poly.pdbx_strand_id
1 'polypeptide(L)'
;MSNVDLGKIINSDEVQSVVKPLNKEFKRREKRKNPLKNVAAVLKLNPYFGTARKMATLAEAARIKARKEKLDSKRTKLSPVQIFPFH
;
A
#
# COMPACT_ATOMS: atom_id res chain seq x y z
N MET A 1 -22.82 44.58 -31.65
CA MET A 1 -22.19 43.41 -32.32
C MET A 1 -22.55 43.49 -33.79
N SER A 2 -21.56 43.69 -34.67
CA SER A 2 -21.80 43.82 -36.12
C SER A 2 -22.09 42.47 -36.77
N ASN A 3 -21.46 41.40 -36.29
CA ASN A 3 -21.68 40.03 -36.76
C ASN A 3 -22.52 39.27 -35.73
N VAL A 4 -23.60 38.66 -36.20
CA VAL A 4 -24.56 37.90 -35.37
C VAL A 4 -24.10 36.45 -35.12
N ASP A 5 -23.30 35.90 -36.05
CA ASP A 5 -22.83 34.51 -35.97
C ASP A 5 -21.46 34.40 -35.29
N LEU A 6 -21.48 34.11 -33.99
CA LEU A 6 -20.29 33.89 -33.17
C LEU A 6 -19.52 32.62 -33.56
N GLY A 7 -20.20 31.61 -34.10
CA GLY A 7 -19.57 30.34 -34.47
C GLY A 7 -18.54 30.52 -35.60
N LYS A 8 -18.86 31.37 -36.58
CA LYS A 8 -17.93 31.72 -37.66
C LYS A 8 -16.69 32.43 -37.17
N ILE A 9 -16.82 33.34 -36.21
CA ILE A 9 -15.68 34.09 -35.66
C ILE A 9 -14.78 33.16 -34.85
N ILE A 10 -15.36 32.29 -34.02
CA ILE A 10 -14.59 31.37 -33.16
C ILE A 10 -13.82 30.35 -33.99
N ASN A 11 -14.40 29.88 -35.10
CA ASN A 11 -13.79 28.85 -35.96
C ASN A 11 -12.96 29.44 -37.12
N SER A 12 -12.73 30.75 -37.15
CA SER A 12 -11.92 31.37 -38.21
C SER A 12 -10.43 31.14 -37.99
N ASP A 13 -9.65 31.18 -39.07
CA ASP A 13 -8.21 30.89 -39.04
C ASP A 13 -7.42 31.93 -38.23
N GLU A 14 -7.87 33.19 -38.23
CA GLU A 14 -7.25 34.26 -37.45
C GLU A 14 -7.34 33.99 -35.95
N VAL A 15 -8.45 33.38 -35.50
CA VAL A 15 -8.65 33.03 -34.09
C VAL A 15 -7.97 31.71 -33.77
N GLN A 16 -8.17 30.66 -34.57
CA GLN A 16 -7.64 29.32 -34.28
C GLN A 16 -6.12 29.22 -34.40
N SER A 17 -5.45 30.07 -35.18
CA SER A 17 -3.98 30.09 -35.30
C SER A 17 -3.25 30.54 -34.01
N VAL A 18 -3.91 31.34 -33.18
CA VAL A 18 -3.34 31.89 -31.93
C VAL A 18 -3.84 31.14 -30.69
N VAL A 19 -4.98 30.48 -30.79
CA VAL A 19 -5.61 29.76 -29.68
C VAL A 19 -4.83 28.49 -29.32
N LYS A 20 -4.65 28.27 -28.02
CA LYS A 20 -4.07 27.03 -27.50
C LYS A 20 -5.03 25.85 -27.74
N PRO A 21 -4.52 24.66 -28.09
CA PRO A 21 -5.37 23.49 -28.27
C PRO A 21 -6.11 23.14 -26.98
N LEU A 22 -7.31 22.58 -27.15
CA LEU A 22 -8.15 22.19 -26.03
C LEU A 22 -7.50 21.07 -25.19
N ASN A 23 -7.35 21.31 -23.88
CA ASN A 23 -6.97 20.27 -22.92
C ASN A 23 -8.17 19.34 -22.66
N LYS A 24 -8.18 18.17 -23.30
CA LYS A 24 -9.24 17.15 -23.11
C LYS A 24 -9.09 16.32 -21.83
N GLU A 25 -8.04 16.55 -21.05
CA GLU A 25 -7.77 15.79 -19.84
C GLU A 25 -8.72 16.17 -18.70
N PHE A 26 -9.65 15.27 -18.37
CA PHE A 26 -10.46 15.40 -17.18
C PHE A 26 -9.84 14.67 -15.98
N LYS A 27 -9.13 15.39 -15.11
CA LYS A 27 -8.54 14.82 -13.89
C LYS A 27 -9.60 14.62 -12.82
N ARG A 28 -10.06 13.38 -12.65
CA ARG A 28 -10.94 13.00 -11.53
C ARG A 28 -10.17 13.02 -10.22
N ARG A 29 -10.83 13.45 -9.14
CA ARG A 29 -10.25 13.38 -7.80
C ARG A 29 -10.04 11.93 -7.39
N GLU A 30 -8.82 11.58 -7.03
CA GLU A 30 -8.51 10.26 -6.47
C GLU A 30 -9.12 10.11 -5.08
N LYS A 31 -9.63 8.91 -4.79
CA LYS A 31 -10.12 8.56 -3.44
C LYS A 31 -8.93 8.47 -2.48
N ARG A 32 -8.99 9.21 -1.37
CA ARG A 32 -7.95 9.14 -0.32
C ARG A 32 -8.06 7.82 0.45
N LYS A 33 -7.11 6.92 0.22
CA LYS A 33 -6.98 5.66 0.97
C LYS A 33 -6.21 5.94 2.27
N ASN A 34 -6.66 5.34 3.38
CA ASN A 34 -5.96 5.48 4.67
C ASN A 34 -4.62 4.72 4.63
N PRO A 35 -3.47 5.38 4.84
CA PRO A 35 -2.16 4.74 4.81
C PRO A 35 -2.03 3.66 5.88
N LEU A 36 -2.47 3.90 7.12
CA LEU A 36 -2.33 2.90 8.20
C LEU A 36 -3.00 1.55 7.87
N LYS A 37 -4.03 1.57 7.01
CA LYS A 37 -4.75 0.37 6.55
C LYS A 37 -4.33 -0.10 5.15
N ASN A 38 -3.63 0.72 4.37
CA ASN A 38 -3.28 0.41 2.98
C ASN A 38 -1.78 0.53 2.72
N VAL A 39 -1.16 -0.63 2.51
CA VAL A 39 0.29 -0.76 2.29
C VAL A 39 0.79 0.05 1.10
N ALA A 40 0.09 0.03 -0.04
CA ALA A 40 0.50 0.78 -1.23
C ALA A 40 0.46 2.30 -0.98
N ALA A 41 -0.54 2.76 -0.21
CA ALA A 41 -0.63 4.17 0.17
C ALA A 41 0.50 4.57 1.14
N VAL A 42 0.88 3.71 2.09
CA VAL A 42 2.04 3.98 2.97
C VAL A 42 3.32 3.99 2.17
N LEU A 43 3.55 3.02 1.28
CA LEU A 43 4.79 2.93 0.51
C LEU A 43 4.99 4.13 -0.41
N LYS A 44 3.91 4.67 -0.99
CA LYS A 44 3.97 5.91 -1.78
C LYS A 44 4.38 7.13 -0.95
N LEU A 45 4.04 7.16 0.34
CA LEU A 45 4.33 8.28 1.24
C LEU A 45 5.66 8.10 2.00
N ASN A 46 5.96 6.87 2.40
CA ASN A 46 7.09 6.49 3.22
C ASN A 46 7.75 5.21 2.64
N PRO A 47 8.86 5.35 1.88
CA PRO A 47 9.54 4.20 1.29
C PRO A 47 10.21 3.30 2.34
N TYR A 48 10.60 3.83 3.50
CA TYR A 48 11.23 3.07 4.58
C TYR A 48 10.26 2.09 5.26
N PHE A 49 8.95 2.27 5.11
CA PHE A 49 7.97 1.32 5.67
C PHE A 49 8.19 -0.12 5.16
N GLY A 50 8.62 -0.26 3.90
CA GLY A 50 8.89 -1.58 3.31
C GLY A 50 10.03 -2.31 4.02
N THR A 51 11.13 -1.62 4.33
CA THR A 51 12.29 -2.21 5.02
C THR A 51 11.95 -2.52 6.48
N ALA A 52 11.32 -1.57 7.18
CA ALA A 52 10.89 -1.75 8.56
C ALA A 52 9.98 -2.97 8.73
N ARG A 53 9.01 -3.15 7.82
CA ARG A 53 8.12 -4.31 7.84
C ARG A 53 8.86 -5.62 7.64
N LYS A 54 9.80 -5.70 6.68
CA LYS A 54 10.62 -6.90 6.47
C LYS A 54 11.43 -7.26 7.71
N MET A 55 12.08 -6.28 8.33
CA MET A 55 12.87 -6.50 9.54
C MET A 55 12.00 -6.99 10.70
N ALA A 56 10.81 -6.41 10.89
CA ALA A 56 9.86 -6.86 11.90
C ALA A 56 9.45 -8.33 11.69
N THR A 57 9.14 -8.72 10.45
CA THR A 57 8.76 -10.12 10.15
C THR A 57 9.88 -11.12 10.42
N LEU A 58 11.14 -10.76 10.12
CA LEU A 58 12.30 -11.61 10.40
C LEU A 58 12.52 -11.76 11.91
N ALA A 59 12.38 -10.66 12.66
CA ALA A 59 12.50 -10.67 14.11
C ALA A 59 11.40 -11.51 14.78
N GLU A 60 10.16 -11.43 14.30
CA GLU A 60 9.05 -12.26 14.78
C GLU A 60 9.32 -13.75 14.53
N ALA A 61 9.77 -14.12 13.32
CA ALA A 61 10.13 -15.49 13.00
C ALA A 61 11.25 -16.04 13.93
N ALA A 62 12.27 -15.23 14.20
CA ALA A 62 13.34 -15.58 15.14
C ALA A 62 12.81 -15.78 16.57
N ARG A 63 11.93 -14.88 17.04
CA ARG A 63 11.30 -15.00 18.37
C ARG A 63 10.46 -16.27 18.51
N ILE A 64 9.71 -16.64 17.48
CA ILE A 64 8.89 -17.86 17.48
C ILE A 64 9.78 -19.10 17.58
N LYS A 65 10.88 -19.16 16.80
CA LYS A 65 11.85 -20.26 16.85
C LYS A 65 12.47 -20.39 18.24
N ALA A 66 13.02 -19.30 18.78
CA ALA A 66 13.63 -19.29 20.11
C ALA A 66 12.64 -19.70 21.21
N ARG A 67 11.37 -19.27 21.11
CA ARG A 67 10.31 -19.69 22.05
C ARG A 67 10.03 -21.18 21.96
N LYS A 68 10.01 -21.75 20.75
CA LYS A 68 9.80 -23.19 20.52
C LYS A 68 10.95 -24.02 21.09
N GLU A 69 12.20 -23.66 20.77
CA GLU A 69 13.40 -24.32 21.31
C GLU A 69 13.42 -24.29 22.85
N LYS A 70 13.09 -23.14 23.44
CA LYS A 70 12.98 -23.00 24.89
C LYS A 70 11.89 -23.90 25.47
N LEU A 71 10.74 -24.03 24.80
CA LEU A 71 9.66 -24.91 25.22
C LEU A 71 10.07 -26.40 25.13
N ASP A 72 10.72 -26.79 24.04
CA ASP A 72 11.14 -28.17 23.80
C ASP A 72 12.27 -28.60 24.74
N SER A 73 13.21 -27.70 25.08
CA SER A 73 14.22 -27.94 26.12
C SER A 73 13.62 -28.12 27.53
N LYS A 74 12.46 -27.52 27.80
CA LYS A 74 11.72 -27.75 29.05
C LYS A 74 10.96 -29.07 29.02
N ARG A 75 10.32 -29.40 27.89
CA ARG A 75 9.58 -30.66 27.71
C ARG A 75 10.47 -31.89 27.79
N THR A 76 11.67 -31.84 27.19
CA THR A 76 12.66 -32.92 27.26
C THR A 76 13.18 -33.15 28.68
N LYS A 77 13.34 -32.10 29.49
CA LYS A 77 13.65 -32.21 30.92
C LYS A 77 12.50 -32.75 31.78
N LEU A 78 11.28 -32.67 31.27
CA LEU A 78 10.05 -33.12 31.94
C LEU A 78 9.56 -34.48 31.40
N SER A 79 10.43 -35.29 30.78
CA SER A 79 10.04 -36.59 30.21
C SER A 79 9.41 -37.52 31.27
N PRO A 80 8.53 -38.43 30.83
CA PRO A 80 7.17 -38.56 31.31
C PRO A 80 7.10 -39.16 32.70
N VAL A 81 6.15 -38.67 33.53
CA VAL A 81 5.61 -39.46 34.64
C VAL A 81 5.08 -40.76 34.01
N GLN A 82 5.87 -41.83 34.09
CA GLN A 82 5.47 -43.16 33.69
C GLN A 82 4.35 -43.56 34.64
N ILE A 83 3.10 -43.49 34.16
CA ILE A 83 1.96 -44.08 34.85
C ILE A 83 2.18 -45.59 34.72
N PHE A 84 2.85 -46.18 35.70
CA PHE A 84 2.92 -47.63 35.84
C PHE A 84 1.49 -48.17 36.03
N PRO A 85 1.06 -49.18 35.27
CA PRO A 85 -0.26 -49.76 35.45
C PRO A 85 -0.26 -50.51 36.79
N PHE A 86 -1.16 -50.13 37.69
CA PHE A 86 -1.44 -50.88 38.92
C PHE A 86 -1.91 -52.30 38.54
N HIS A 87 -1.26 -53.32 39.11
CA HIS A 87 -1.71 -54.71 39.08
C HIS A 87 -2.73 -54.95 40.19
#